data_AF-A0A382J4B2-F1
#
_entry.id   AF-A0A382J4B2-F1
#
_cell.length_a   1.000
_cell.length_b   1.000
_cell.length_c   1.000
_cell.angle_alpha   90.00
_cell.angle_beta   90.00
_cell.angle_gamma   90.00
#
_symmetry.space_group_name_H-M   'P 1'
#
loop_
_entity.id
_entity.type
_entity.pdbx_description
1 polymer ?
#
loop_
_entity_poly.entity_id
_entity_poly.type
_entity_poly.pdbx_seq_one_letter_code
_entity_poly.pdbx_strand_id
1 'polypeptide(L)'
;MPFGMVQLSPDTRDGGWDNCSGYHSSNSTILGFSHTHLSGTGAMDYGDILIVPATGELQLDPGSEANPESGYRSRFRHETEVAKPGYYAVTLDDHGIRAELTTTSRVGFHRYTFPKGSSPHIIIDLVHGLGDRATETNLNIVGSNKVTGMRRSTGWAKDQFIYFTAEFSQPFSSFGVSDSSAFIEGGE
;
A
#
# COMPACT_ATOMS: atom_id res chain seq x y z
N MET A 1 0.54 -14.92 9.22
CA MET A 1 0.70 -16.34 9.61
C MET A 1 1.97 -16.53 10.43
N PRO A 2 2.07 -17.54 11.33
CA PRO A 2 3.35 -17.87 11.96
C PRO A 2 4.42 -18.12 10.88
N PHE A 3 5.54 -17.41 10.96
CA PHE A 3 6.67 -17.51 10.00
C PHE A 3 6.29 -17.26 8.52
N GLY A 4 5.26 -16.44 8.27
CA GLY A 4 4.84 -16.07 6.91
C GLY A 4 5.82 -15.11 6.23
N MET A 5 5.97 -15.25 4.92
CA MET A 5 6.74 -14.34 4.06
C MET A 5 6.08 -12.98 3.91
N VAL A 6 4.74 -12.93 3.92
CA VAL A 6 3.95 -11.71 3.79
C VAL A 6 3.48 -11.24 5.16
N GLN A 7 3.76 -9.98 5.46
CA GLN A 7 3.25 -9.26 6.62
C GLN A 7 2.39 -8.09 6.12
N LEU A 8 1.19 -8.38 5.62
CA LEU A 8 0.29 -7.35 5.09
C LEU A 8 -0.22 -6.44 6.23
N SER A 9 0.19 -5.18 6.22
CA SER A 9 0.00 -4.23 7.33
C SER A 9 -0.18 -2.79 6.80
N PRO A 10 -0.86 -1.90 7.54
CA PRO A 10 -0.87 -0.46 7.26
C PRO A 10 0.51 0.18 7.47
N ASP A 11 0.80 1.17 6.62
CA ASP A 11 1.90 2.13 6.81
C ASP A 11 1.35 3.49 7.21
N THR A 12 1.76 4.04 8.35
CA THR A 12 1.38 5.40 8.80
C THR A 12 2.45 6.43 8.46
N ARG A 13 3.72 6.02 8.35
CA ARG A 13 4.85 6.86 7.91
C ARG A 13 5.85 6.00 7.15
N ASP A 14 6.67 6.63 6.33
CA ASP A 14 7.73 6.01 5.53
C ASP A 14 9.13 6.19 6.16
N GLY A 15 9.24 7.01 7.20
CA GLY A 15 10.48 7.30 7.91
C GLY A 15 10.30 7.50 9.42
N GLY A 16 11.43 7.59 10.13
CA GLY A 16 11.49 7.82 11.58
C GLY A 16 12.04 6.62 12.34
N TRP A 17 12.95 6.87 13.29
CA TRP A 17 13.62 5.82 14.08
C TRP A 17 12.63 4.99 14.92
N ASP A 18 11.49 5.59 15.27
CA ASP A 18 10.39 5.01 16.05
C ASP A 18 9.34 4.32 15.18
N ASN A 19 9.47 4.36 13.85
CA ASN A 19 8.50 3.82 12.88
C ASN A 19 9.09 2.67 12.02
N CYS A 20 10.02 1.88 12.56
CA CYS A 20 10.71 0.86 11.76
C CYS A 20 9.80 -0.24 11.19
N SER A 21 8.62 -0.45 11.77
CA SER A 21 7.62 -1.38 11.24
C SER A 21 6.57 -0.74 10.33
N GLY A 22 6.74 0.53 9.94
CA GLY A 22 5.81 1.26 9.07
C GLY A 22 4.60 1.86 9.78
N TYR A 23 4.20 1.28 10.90
CA TYR A 23 3.08 1.74 11.74
C TYR A 23 3.53 2.31 13.09
N HIS A 24 2.97 3.45 13.47
CA HIS A 24 3.07 4.00 14.83
C HIS A 24 1.70 4.43 15.36
N SER A 25 1.33 3.92 16.54
CA SER A 25 0.00 4.09 17.14
C SER A 25 -0.39 5.54 17.50
N SER A 26 0.56 6.48 17.50
CA SER A 26 0.23 7.90 17.73
C SER A 26 -0.16 8.63 16.44
N ASN A 27 0.01 8.01 15.27
CA ASN A 27 -0.37 8.62 14.00
C ASN A 27 -1.87 8.45 13.76
N SER A 28 -2.46 9.42 13.07
CA SER A 28 -3.89 9.44 12.74
C SER A 28 -4.16 9.40 11.23
N THR A 29 -3.13 9.10 10.42
CA THR A 29 -3.26 8.93 8.96
C THR A 29 -2.51 7.69 8.50
N ILE A 30 -3.00 7.08 7.42
CA ILE A 30 -2.43 5.89 6.76
C ILE A 30 -2.08 6.27 5.31
N LEU A 31 -0.89 5.84 4.87
CA LEU A 31 -0.42 5.90 3.48
C LEU A 31 -1.12 4.86 2.61
N GLY A 32 -1.19 3.62 3.11
CA GLY A 32 -1.73 2.47 2.40
C GLY A 32 -1.36 1.18 3.13
N PHE A 33 -1.39 0.06 2.40
CA PHE A 33 -1.10 -1.27 2.95
C PHE A 33 -0.03 -1.98 2.13
N SER A 34 1.16 -2.16 2.70
CA SER A 34 2.30 -2.85 2.06
C SER A 34 2.45 -4.29 2.58
N HIS A 35 3.30 -5.08 1.92
CA HIS A 35 3.28 -6.55 2.05
C HIS A 35 4.43 -7.15 2.86
N THR A 36 5.43 -6.34 3.22
CA THR A 36 6.68 -6.80 3.85
C THR A 36 7.05 -5.84 4.98
N HIS A 37 7.30 -6.38 6.18
CA HIS A 37 7.58 -5.58 7.37
C HIS A 37 8.53 -6.28 8.33
N LEU A 38 9.36 -5.49 9.01
CA LEU A 38 10.19 -5.94 10.12
C LEU A 38 9.49 -5.69 11.45
N SER A 39 9.57 -6.65 12.36
CA SER A 39 8.94 -6.57 13.68
C SER A 39 9.98 -6.34 14.78
N GLY A 40 9.90 -5.18 15.43
CA GLY A 40 10.73 -4.84 16.60
C GLY A 40 12.19 -4.49 16.28
N THR A 41 12.49 -4.08 15.06
CA THR A 41 13.84 -3.62 14.68
C THR A 41 14.04 -2.15 15.08
N GLY A 42 15.31 -1.75 15.24
CA GLY A 42 15.71 -0.34 15.40
C GLY A 42 16.25 0.29 14.10
N ALA A 43 16.03 -0.39 12.97
CA ALA A 43 16.39 0.06 11.63
C ALA A 43 15.26 -0.32 10.67
N MET A 44 15.03 0.54 9.67
CA MET A 44 13.97 0.40 8.68
C MET A 44 14.49 -0.32 7.43
N ASP A 45 13.63 -1.13 6.82
CA ASP A 45 13.73 -1.68 5.46
C ASP A 45 12.33 -2.22 5.10
N TYR A 46 12.15 -2.75 3.88
CA TYR A 46 10.88 -3.25 3.34
C TYR A 46 9.81 -2.16 3.14
N GLY A 47 8.53 -2.43 3.42
CA GLY A 47 7.41 -1.60 2.98
C GLY A 47 7.04 -1.82 1.52
N ASP A 48 7.31 -3.00 0.96
CA ASP A 48 7.19 -3.20 -0.48
C ASP A 48 5.74 -3.38 -0.93
N ILE A 49 5.47 -2.90 -2.15
CA ILE A 49 4.21 -3.05 -2.85
C ILE A 49 3.06 -2.45 -2.03
N LEU A 50 3.05 -1.12 -1.95
CA LEU A 50 2.00 -0.38 -1.25
C LEU A 50 0.72 -0.36 -2.09
N ILE A 51 -0.38 -0.85 -1.51
CA ILE A 51 -1.71 -0.79 -2.12
C ILE A 51 -2.50 0.31 -1.44
N VAL A 52 -3.02 1.24 -2.22
CA VAL A 52 -3.81 2.38 -1.73
C VAL A 52 -5.21 2.34 -2.37
N PRO A 53 -6.26 1.99 -1.61
CA PRO A 53 -7.63 2.12 -2.08
C PRO A 53 -8.13 3.54 -1.87
N ALA A 54 -8.70 4.16 -2.91
CA ALA A 54 -9.19 5.52 -2.84
C ALA A 54 -10.47 5.71 -3.66
N THR A 55 -11.12 6.87 -3.47
CA THR A 55 -12.29 7.30 -4.23
C THR A 55 -12.13 8.73 -4.68
N GLY A 56 -12.70 9.08 -5.84
CA GLY A 56 -12.71 10.46 -6.32
C GLY A 56 -11.54 10.75 -7.25
N GLU A 57 -10.94 11.92 -7.10
CA GLU A 57 -9.80 12.37 -7.91
C GLU A 57 -8.57 11.48 -7.67
N LEU A 58 -7.84 11.17 -8.75
CA LEU A 58 -6.59 10.41 -8.67
C LEU A 58 -5.47 11.31 -8.15
N GLN A 59 -4.94 10.98 -6.98
CA GLN A 59 -3.77 11.64 -6.39
C GLN A 59 -2.63 10.63 -6.30
N LEU A 60 -1.48 10.96 -6.89
CA LEU A 60 -0.33 10.05 -6.99
C LEU A 60 0.73 10.30 -5.90
N ASP A 61 0.66 11.46 -5.25
CA ASP A 61 1.51 11.77 -4.10
C ASP A 61 0.80 11.42 -2.79
N PRO A 62 1.53 11.01 -1.75
CA PRO A 62 0.94 10.67 -0.45
C PRO A 62 0.39 11.88 0.32
N GLY A 63 0.80 13.10 -0.04
CA GLY A 63 0.55 14.28 0.79
C GLY A 63 1.33 14.23 2.10
N SER A 64 0.86 14.92 3.13
CA SER A 64 1.53 14.98 4.44
C SER A 64 0.57 14.67 5.58
N GLU A 65 1.08 14.30 6.75
CA GLU A 65 0.23 14.09 7.93
C GLU A 65 -0.58 15.33 8.34
N ALA A 66 -0.01 16.53 8.13
CA ALA A 66 -0.65 17.79 8.48
C ALA A 66 -1.65 18.29 7.43
N ASN A 67 -1.54 17.79 6.19
CA ASN A 67 -2.39 18.12 5.05
C ASN A 67 -2.58 16.83 4.24
N PRO A 68 -3.39 15.87 4.74
CA PRO A 68 -3.62 14.60 4.07
C PRO A 68 -4.41 14.78 2.77
N GLU A 69 -5.28 15.80 2.68
CA GLU A 69 -6.11 16.07 1.49
C GLU A 69 -5.33 16.46 0.24
N SER A 70 -4.05 16.82 0.38
CA SER A 70 -3.17 17.10 -0.75
C SER A 70 -2.67 15.83 -1.46
N GLY A 71 -3.03 14.64 -0.99
CA GLY A 71 -2.54 13.37 -1.52
C GLY A 71 -3.40 12.18 -1.09
N TYR A 72 -2.96 10.97 -1.46
CA TYR A 72 -3.77 9.77 -1.27
C TYR A 72 -3.89 9.30 0.19
N ARG A 73 -3.23 9.95 1.16
CA ARG A 73 -3.36 9.60 2.59
C ARG A 73 -4.80 9.70 3.04
N SER A 74 -5.17 8.80 3.95
CA SER A 74 -6.46 8.86 4.60
C SER A 74 -6.31 8.94 6.11
N ARG A 75 -7.12 9.81 6.74
CA ARG A 75 -7.34 9.78 8.18
C ARG A 75 -7.98 8.46 8.61
N PHE A 76 -7.62 8.00 9.81
CA PHE A 76 -8.25 6.85 10.46
C PHE A 76 -8.34 7.07 11.97
N ARG A 77 -9.08 6.19 12.62
CA ARG A 77 -9.34 6.21 14.06
C ARG A 77 -9.21 4.82 14.65
N HIS A 78 -8.59 4.70 15.82
CA HIS A 78 -8.43 3.40 16.48
C HIS A 78 -9.77 2.75 16.85
N GLU A 79 -10.83 3.54 17.04
CA GLU A 79 -12.18 3.02 17.30
C GLU A 79 -12.76 2.22 16.14
N THR A 80 -12.27 2.45 14.91
CA THR A 80 -12.68 1.71 13.71
C THR A 80 -11.62 0.68 13.27
N GLU A 81 -10.53 0.59 14.02
CA GLU A 81 -9.41 -0.31 13.78
C GLU A 81 -9.57 -1.59 14.60
N VAL A 82 -9.35 -2.73 13.94
CA VAL A 82 -9.44 -4.05 14.58
C VAL A 82 -8.27 -4.89 14.11
N ALA A 83 -7.49 -5.39 15.06
CA ALA A 83 -6.41 -6.33 14.81
C ALA A 83 -6.60 -7.61 15.64
N LYS A 84 -6.44 -8.77 15.00
CA LYS A 84 -6.42 -10.10 15.63
C LYS A 84 -5.42 -11.00 14.87
N PRO A 85 -4.99 -12.13 15.43
CA PRO A 85 -4.08 -13.03 14.73
C PRO A 85 -4.59 -13.39 13.32
N GLY A 86 -3.82 -13.03 12.30
CA GLY A 86 -4.15 -13.29 10.90
C GLY A 86 -5.17 -12.33 10.26
N TYR A 87 -5.58 -11.26 10.93
CA TYR A 87 -6.53 -10.29 10.37
C TYR A 87 -6.32 -8.88 10.91
N TYR A 88 -6.34 -7.91 10.01
CA TYR A 88 -6.36 -6.48 10.31
C TYR A 88 -7.49 -5.83 9.53
N ALA A 89 -8.13 -4.80 10.10
CA ALA A 89 -9.06 -4.00 9.36
C ALA A 89 -9.21 -2.59 9.95
N VAL A 90 -9.34 -1.58 9.09
CA VAL A 90 -9.53 -0.17 9.46
C VAL A 90 -10.53 0.53 8.54
N THR A 91 -11.10 1.64 8.98
CA THR A 91 -11.89 2.52 8.09
C THR A 91 -11.02 3.71 7.69
N LEU A 92 -10.88 3.93 6.39
CA LEU A 92 -10.23 5.09 5.79
C LEU A 92 -11.28 6.21 5.72
N ASP A 93 -11.27 7.11 6.69
CA ASP A 93 -12.34 8.07 6.94
C ASP A 93 -12.52 9.03 5.74
N ASP A 94 -11.42 9.37 5.03
CA ASP A 94 -11.46 10.38 3.95
C ASP A 94 -12.05 9.85 2.64
N HIS A 95 -12.01 8.53 2.46
CA HIS A 95 -12.60 7.86 1.29
C HIS A 95 -13.87 7.07 1.66
N GLY A 96 -14.21 6.97 2.94
CA GLY A 96 -15.32 6.14 3.43
C GLY A 96 -15.13 4.65 3.14
N ILE A 97 -13.89 4.17 3.01
CA ILE A 97 -13.57 2.79 2.61
C ILE A 97 -13.31 1.94 3.86
N ARG A 98 -13.97 0.80 3.95
CA ARG A 98 -13.58 -0.26 4.91
C ARG A 98 -12.52 -1.15 4.27
N ALA A 99 -11.31 -1.14 4.82
CA ALA A 99 -10.21 -2.01 4.41
C ALA A 99 -10.08 -3.20 5.37
N GLU A 100 -9.99 -4.41 4.82
CA GLU A 100 -9.80 -5.66 5.56
C GLU A 100 -8.69 -6.49 4.92
N LEU A 101 -7.78 -6.98 5.75
CA LEU A 101 -6.54 -7.61 5.34
C LEU A 101 -6.39 -8.98 6.04
N THR A 102 -5.96 -9.99 5.29
CA THR A 102 -5.55 -11.29 5.85
C THR A 102 -4.42 -11.90 5.02
N THR A 103 -3.77 -12.94 5.53
CA THR A 103 -2.60 -13.54 4.87
C THR A 103 -2.61 -15.07 4.91
N THR A 104 -2.05 -15.67 3.87
CA THR A 104 -1.49 -17.04 3.94
C THR A 104 0.02 -16.96 4.21
N SER A 105 0.76 -18.04 3.97
CA SER A 105 2.21 -18.02 4.13
C SER A 105 2.93 -17.08 3.14
N ARG A 106 2.37 -16.82 1.95
CA ARG A 106 3.03 -16.03 0.88
C ARG A 106 2.10 -15.11 0.09
N VAL A 107 0.83 -15.00 0.49
CA VAL A 107 -0.18 -14.19 -0.22
C VAL A 107 -0.91 -13.30 0.78
N GLY A 108 -1.04 -12.02 0.46
CA GLY A 108 -1.94 -11.08 1.13
C GLY A 108 -3.27 -11.01 0.41
N PHE A 109 -4.37 -11.01 1.16
CA PHE A 109 -5.72 -10.81 0.64
C PHE A 109 -6.26 -9.50 1.18
N HIS A 110 -6.83 -8.72 0.26
CA HIS A 110 -7.44 -7.43 0.54
C HIS A 110 -8.93 -7.52 0.23
N ARG A 111 -9.76 -6.97 1.11
CA ARG A 111 -11.17 -6.71 0.84
C ARG A 111 -11.46 -5.25 1.14
N TYR A 112 -11.90 -4.53 0.11
CA TYR A 112 -12.28 -3.14 0.20
C TYR A 112 -13.78 -3.01 0.00
N THR A 113 -14.45 -2.37 0.96
CA THR A 113 -15.87 -1.99 0.81
C THR A 113 -15.94 -0.50 0.55
N PHE A 114 -16.28 -0.13 -0.68
CA PHE A 114 -16.40 1.25 -1.12
C PHE A 114 -17.81 1.81 -0.87
N PRO A 115 -17.96 3.13 -0.64
CA PRO A 115 -19.27 3.78 -0.57
C PRO A 115 -20.10 3.58 -1.84
N LYS A 116 -21.42 3.49 -1.70
CA LYS A 116 -22.31 3.38 -2.86
C LYS A 116 -22.25 4.67 -3.69
N GLY A 117 -22.05 4.54 -4.99
CA GLY A 117 -22.02 5.67 -5.92
C GLY A 117 -20.70 6.45 -5.94
N SER A 118 -19.64 5.95 -5.29
CA SER A 118 -18.29 6.50 -5.42
C SER A 118 -17.65 6.11 -6.76
N SER A 119 -16.55 6.78 -7.10
CA SER A 119 -15.64 6.41 -8.20
C SER A 119 -14.38 5.75 -7.61
N PRO A 120 -14.37 4.43 -7.38
CA PRO A 120 -13.27 3.74 -6.72
C PRO A 120 -12.08 3.56 -7.66
N HIS A 121 -10.88 3.58 -7.11
CA HIS A 121 -9.64 3.20 -7.78
C HIS A 121 -8.65 2.60 -6.78
N ILE A 122 -7.66 1.87 -7.31
CA ILE A 122 -6.56 1.29 -6.53
C ILE A 122 -5.25 1.83 -7.12
N ILE A 123 -4.38 2.37 -6.28
CA ILE A 123 -3.01 2.75 -6.63
C ILE A 123 -2.09 1.64 -6.14
N ILE A 124 -1.10 1.28 -6.97
CA ILE A 124 0.03 0.44 -6.59
C ILE A 124 1.27 1.34 -6.62
N ASP A 125 1.75 1.71 -5.44
CA ASP A 125 2.94 2.54 -5.29
C ASP A 125 4.16 1.64 -5.05
N LEU A 126 5.05 1.59 -6.05
CA LEU A 126 6.31 0.86 -5.98
C LEU A 126 7.50 1.73 -5.56
N VAL A 127 7.31 3.05 -5.48
CA VAL A 127 8.32 4.00 -5.01
C VAL A 127 8.39 3.98 -3.50
N HIS A 128 7.24 3.81 -2.83
CA HIS A 128 7.14 3.65 -1.38
C HIS A 128 8.12 2.61 -0.83
N GLY A 129 8.59 2.86 0.38
CA GLY A 129 9.53 2.03 1.11
C GLY A 129 9.78 2.57 2.51
N LEU A 130 10.05 1.68 3.46
CA LEU A 130 10.30 2.04 4.86
C LEU A 130 11.79 2.30 5.07
N GLY A 131 12.21 3.56 4.85
CA GLY A 131 13.60 4.00 4.99
C GLY A 131 14.60 3.42 3.99
N ASP A 132 14.15 2.58 3.05
CA ASP A 132 14.91 2.18 1.87
C ASP A 132 14.57 3.09 0.68
N ARG A 133 15.15 2.81 -0.48
CA ARG A 133 14.86 3.53 -1.72
C ARG A 133 14.74 2.58 -2.89
N ALA A 134 13.62 2.65 -3.60
CA ALA A 134 13.47 1.98 -4.89
C ALA A 134 14.50 2.49 -5.90
N THR A 135 15.16 1.56 -6.60
CA THR A 135 16.15 1.84 -7.65
C THR A 135 15.69 1.39 -9.02
N GLU A 136 14.78 0.43 -9.08
CA GLU A 136 14.17 -0.05 -10.32
C GLU A 136 12.78 -0.59 -10.00
N THR A 137 11.77 -0.23 -10.80
CA THR A 137 10.39 -0.69 -10.61
C THR A 137 9.78 -1.00 -11.96
N ASN A 138 9.03 -2.10 -12.05
CA ASN A 138 8.33 -2.49 -13.26
C ASN A 138 6.90 -2.93 -12.92
N LEU A 139 5.94 -2.53 -13.75
CA LEU A 139 4.54 -2.96 -13.69
C LEU A 139 4.12 -3.46 -15.08
N ASN A 140 3.42 -4.59 -15.12
CA ASN A 140 2.85 -5.15 -16.33
C ASN A 140 1.38 -5.48 -16.08
N ILE A 141 0.50 -4.95 -16.90
CA ILE A 141 -0.92 -5.31 -16.92
C ILE A 141 -1.07 -6.58 -17.75
N VAL A 142 -1.71 -7.61 -17.19
CA VAL A 142 -1.86 -8.92 -17.83
C VAL A 142 -3.34 -9.25 -17.93
N GLY A 143 -3.91 -9.09 -19.13
CA GLY A 143 -5.35 -9.22 -19.34
C GLY A 143 -6.11 -8.07 -18.67
N SER A 144 -7.33 -8.34 -18.20
CA SER A 144 -8.22 -7.29 -17.69
C SER A 144 -8.26 -7.18 -16.17
N ASN A 145 -7.60 -8.03 -15.39
CA ASN A 145 -7.75 -8.03 -13.93
C ASN A 145 -6.48 -8.45 -13.15
N LYS A 146 -5.31 -8.45 -13.80
CA LYS A 146 -4.07 -8.90 -13.15
C LYS A 146 -2.93 -7.95 -13.45
N VAL A 147 -2.10 -7.72 -12.44
CA VAL A 147 -0.87 -6.92 -12.52
C VAL A 147 0.28 -7.78 -12.03
N THR A 148 1.40 -7.78 -12.74
CA THR A 148 2.66 -8.36 -12.27
C THR A 148 3.72 -7.27 -12.20
N GLY A 149 4.71 -7.44 -11.34
CA GLY A 149 5.75 -6.44 -11.23
C GLY A 149 6.94 -6.85 -10.40
N MET A 150 7.89 -5.93 -10.33
CA MET A 150 9.14 -6.07 -9.60
C MET A 150 9.50 -4.72 -8.98
N ARG A 151 10.00 -4.75 -7.75
CA ARG A 151 10.66 -3.63 -7.07
C ARG A 151 12.06 -4.07 -6.67
N ARG A 152 13.06 -3.30 -7.10
CA ARG A 152 14.45 -3.41 -6.65
C ARG A 152 14.77 -2.21 -5.78
N SER A 153 15.39 -2.43 -4.64
CA SER A 153 15.70 -1.35 -3.70
C SER A 153 17.07 -1.47 -3.06
N THR A 154 17.51 -0.37 -2.46
CA THR A 154 18.72 -0.29 -1.64
C THR A 154 18.42 0.44 -0.34
N GLY A 155 18.91 -0.10 0.77
CA GLY A 155 18.69 0.41 2.11
C GLY A 155 19.62 -0.26 3.11
N TRP A 156 19.03 -0.91 4.13
CA TRP A 156 19.78 -1.78 5.02
C TRP A 156 20.25 -3.03 4.26
N ALA A 157 19.34 -3.70 3.55
CA ALA A 157 19.67 -4.62 2.47
C ALA A 157 20.19 -3.82 1.26
N LYS A 158 21.40 -4.15 0.78
CA LYS A 158 22.08 -3.34 -0.25
C LYS A 158 21.54 -3.51 -1.65
N ASP A 159 20.97 -4.68 -1.94
CA ASP A 159 20.41 -5.02 -3.24
C ASP A 159 19.25 -6.01 -3.05
N GLN A 160 18.05 -5.48 -2.85
CA GLN A 160 16.84 -6.26 -2.57
C GLN A 160 15.99 -6.36 -3.84
N PHE A 161 15.43 -7.54 -4.12
CA PHE A 161 14.48 -7.77 -5.21
C PHE A 161 13.19 -8.38 -4.67
N ILE A 162 12.07 -7.73 -4.96
CA ILE A 162 10.72 -8.21 -4.65
C ILE A 162 9.93 -8.33 -5.95
N TYR A 163 9.40 -9.52 -6.20
CA TYR A 163 8.51 -9.78 -7.32
C TYR A 163 7.11 -10.04 -6.79
N PHE A 164 6.08 -9.58 -7.52
CA PHE A 164 4.71 -9.79 -7.12
C PHE A 164 3.76 -10.04 -8.29
N THR A 165 2.61 -10.60 -7.95
CA THR A 165 1.41 -10.65 -8.79
C THR A 165 0.23 -10.22 -7.94
N ALA A 166 -0.64 -9.38 -8.49
CA ALA A 166 -1.88 -8.95 -7.89
C ALA A 166 -3.04 -9.29 -8.84
N GLU A 167 -4.06 -9.96 -8.33
CA GLU A 167 -5.27 -10.31 -9.09
C GLU A 167 -6.48 -9.65 -8.44
N PHE A 168 -7.33 -9.06 -9.28
CA PHE A 168 -8.47 -8.25 -8.87
C PHE A 168 -9.76 -9.00 -9.15
N SER A 169 -10.70 -8.90 -8.21
CA SER A 169 -12.03 -9.53 -8.33
C SER A 169 -12.94 -8.84 -9.36
N GLN A 170 -12.57 -7.64 -9.80
CA GLN A 170 -13.25 -6.85 -10.83
C GLN A 170 -12.26 -6.58 -11.97
N PRO A 171 -12.69 -6.63 -13.24
CA PRO A 171 -11.86 -6.18 -14.35
C PRO A 171 -11.63 -4.67 -14.28
N PHE A 172 -10.49 -4.22 -14.80
CA PHE A 172 -10.13 -2.81 -14.94
C PHE A 172 -11.02 -2.16 -16.00
N SER A 173 -11.68 -1.07 -15.65
CA SER A 173 -12.34 -0.20 -16.63
C SER A 173 -11.36 0.70 -17.37
N SER A 174 -10.24 1.02 -16.71
CA SER A 174 -9.10 1.78 -17.22
C SER A 174 -7.89 1.52 -16.33
N PHE A 175 -6.70 1.85 -16.82
CA PHE A 175 -5.47 1.82 -16.04
C PHE A 175 -4.49 2.88 -16.56
N GLY A 176 -3.46 3.19 -15.78
CA GLY A 176 -2.34 3.99 -16.23
C GLY A 176 -1.15 3.81 -15.31
N VAL A 177 0.01 4.26 -15.76
CA VAL A 177 1.28 4.15 -15.05
C VAL A 177 1.91 5.54 -14.99
N SER A 178 2.51 5.87 -13.86
CA SER A 178 3.31 7.10 -13.72
C SER A 178 4.71 6.78 -13.25
N ASP A 179 5.69 7.48 -13.82
CA ASP A 179 7.12 7.38 -13.49
C ASP A 179 7.66 8.66 -12.82
N SER A 180 6.80 9.39 -12.10
CA SER A 180 7.04 10.71 -11.48
C SER A 180 7.17 11.91 -12.44
N SER A 181 7.12 11.70 -13.76
CA SER A 181 7.19 12.78 -14.75
C SER A 181 5.87 13.05 -15.49
N ALA A 182 5.07 12.01 -15.72
CA ALA A 182 3.73 12.10 -16.32
C ALA A 182 2.88 10.89 -15.91
N PHE A 183 1.55 11.05 -15.91
CA PHE A 183 0.64 9.91 -15.93
C PHE A 183 0.46 9.48 -17.38
N ILE A 184 0.77 8.22 -17.67
CA ILE A 184 0.60 7.60 -18.97
C ILE A 184 -0.63 6.70 -18.87
N GLU A 185 -1.72 7.14 -19.51
CA GLU A 185 -2.92 6.33 -19.62
C GLU A 185 -2.61 5.08 -20.45
N GLY A 186 -3.07 3.93 -19.95
CA GLY A 186 -2.94 2.66 -20.64
C GLY A 186 -3.82 2.64 -21.89
N GLY A 187 -3.23 2.38 -23.05
CA GLY A 187 -3.98 1.99 -24.24
C GLY A 187 -4.43 0.52 -24.16
N GLU A 188 -5.56 0.22 -24.80
CA GLU A 188 -6.02 -1.16 -25.04
C GLU A 188 -4.96 -2.05 -25.71
#